data_AF-A0A8S2ZCL3-F1
#
_entry.id   AF-A0A8S2ZCL3-F1
#
_cell.length_a   1.000
_cell.length_b   1.000
_cell.length_c   1.000
_cell.angle_alpha   90.00
_cell.angle_beta   90.00
_cell.angle_gamma   90.00
#
_symmetry.space_group_name_H-M   'P 1'
#
loop_
_entity.id
_entity.type
_entity.pdbx_description
1 polymer ?
#
loop_
_entity_poly.entity_id
_entity_poly.type
_entity_poly.pdbx_seq_one_letter_code
_entity_poly.pdbx_strand_id
1 'polypeptide(L)'
;MRGEYDAILKWPFHFKITFCLFDQSGQQRHIIDSFRPDVKSDSFQMPKTSMNVASGIPKFCPLPMLMQDGNNYIKSDTMFIKCIVDFGEIPKMILPYTLSLNIGLPDYIQKHMIKTEIKRRNQLSSQSQTINLPSTFQSCE
;
A
#
# COMPACT_ATOMS: atom_id res chain seq x y z
N MET A 1 -13.11 -2.67 -10.59
CA MET A 1 -13.24 -2.08 -11.93
C MET A 1 -13.03 -3.19 -12.94
N ARG A 2 -13.61 -3.09 -14.13
CA ARG A 2 -13.33 -4.02 -15.22
C ARG A 2 -11.95 -3.76 -15.80
N GLY A 3 -11.10 -4.78 -15.79
CA GLY A 3 -9.77 -4.78 -16.40
C GLY A 3 -9.74 -5.49 -17.75
N GLU A 4 -8.73 -5.19 -18.56
CA GLU A 4 -8.50 -5.84 -19.86
C GLU A 4 -8.21 -7.35 -19.72
N TYR A 5 -7.61 -7.74 -18.60
CA TYR A 5 -7.16 -9.10 -18.34
C TYR A 5 -8.05 -9.88 -17.36
N ASP A 6 -9.27 -9.40 -17.07
CA ASP A 6 -10.16 -10.02 -16.06
C ASP A 6 -10.44 -11.50 -16.32
N ALA A 7 -10.45 -11.92 -17.59
CA ALA A 7 -10.71 -13.31 -18.02
C ALA A 7 -9.65 -14.31 -17.53
N ILE A 8 -8.44 -13.86 -17.21
CA ILE A 8 -7.33 -14.72 -16.74
C ILE A 8 -7.04 -14.54 -15.24
N LEU A 9 -7.78 -13.68 -14.54
CA LEU A 9 -7.63 -13.47 -13.11
C LEU A 9 -8.49 -14.45 -12.31
N LYS A 10 -8.06 -14.74 -11.07
CA LYS A 10 -8.83 -15.57 -10.14
C LYS A 10 -9.98 -14.76 -9.54
N TRP A 11 -11.19 -15.30 -9.62
CA TRP A 11 -12.39 -14.74 -9.03
C TRP A 11 -13.04 -15.71 -8.02
N PRO A 12 -13.74 -15.19 -6.99
CA PRO A 12 -13.84 -13.78 -6.62
C PRO A 12 -12.50 -13.21 -6.09
N PHE A 13 -12.38 -11.89 -6.16
CA PHE A 13 -11.24 -11.17 -5.60
C PHE A 13 -11.23 -11.37 -4.07
N HIS A 14 -10.11 -11.89 -3.54
CA HIS A 14 -10.01 -12.33 -2.14
C HIS A 14 -8.77 -11.78 -1.41
N PHE A 15 -7.95 -10.98 -2.09
CA PHE A 15 -6.74 -10.41 -1.50
C PHE A 15 -7.11 -9.44 -0.39
N LYS A 16 -6.38 -9.48 0.73
CA LYS A 16 -6.57 -8.54 1.84
C LYS A 16 -6.30 -7.13 1.34
N ILE A 17 -7.21 -6.21 1.65
CA ILE A 17 -7.08 -4.79 1.32
C ILE A 17 -6.81 -4.02 2.61
N THR A 18 -5.81 -3.14 2.58
CA THR A 18 -5.47 -2.25 3.69
C THR A 18 -5.56 -0.80 3.24
N PHE A 19 -6.34 0.00 3.97
CA PHE A 19 -6.41 1.44 3.83
C PHE A 19 -5.54 2.12 4.88
N CYS A 20 -4.88 3.21 4.48
CA CYS A 20 -4.03 4.01 5.33
C CYS A 20 -4.29 5.49 5.04
N LEU A 21 -4.77 6.22 6.04
CA LEU A 21 -4.86 7.68 6.03
C LEU A 21 -3.61 8.26 6.68
N PHE A 22 -2.87 9.09 5.95
CA PHE A 22 -1.60 9.62 6.42
C PHE A 22 -1.77 10.78 7.40
N ASP A 23 -1.21 10.59 8.60
CA ASP A 23 -0.69 11.68 9.44
C ASP A 23 0.44 12.45 8.73
N GLN A 24 0.24 13.75 8.56
CA GLN A 24 1.14 14.71 7.90
C GLN A 24 2.05 15.47 8.89
N SER A 25 2.05 15.12 10.19
CA SER A 25 2.91 15.76 11.20
C SER A 25 4.35 15.22 11.27
N GLY A 26 4.65 14.16 10.51
CA GLY A 26 5.93 13.44 10.59
C GLY A 26 6.02 12.44 11.75
N GLN A 27 5.02 12.38 12.63
CA GLN A 27 4.98 11.45 13.77
C GLN A 27 4.52 10.03 13.37
N GLN A 28 4.17 9.81 12.11
CA GLN A 28 3.76 8.52 11.55
C GLN A 28 2.54 7.90 12.27
N ARG A 29 1.65 8.73 12.83
CA ARG A 29 0.40 8.29 13.48
C ARG A 29 -0.72 8.06 12.47
N HIS A 30 -0.43 7.27 11.42
CA HIS A 30 -1.39 7.00 10.37
C HIS A 30 -2.58 6.18 10.89
N ILE A 31 -3.78 6.45 10.36
CA ILE A 31 -4.97 5.61 10.64
C ILE A 31 -4.97 4.48 9.62
N ILE A 32 -4.86 3.25 10.10
CA ILE A 32 -4.74 2.06 9.26
C ILE A 32 -5.83 1.09 9.64
N ASP A 33 -6.56 0.60 8.64
CA ASP A 33 -7.54 -0.46 8.82
C ASP A 33 -7.58 -1.33 7.57
N SER A 34 -7.98 -2.58 7.72
CA SER A 34 -7.93 -3.58 6.67
C SER A 34 -9.14 -4.50 6.73
N PHE A 35 -9.53 -5.02 5.57
CA PHE A 35 -10.55 -6.06 5.50
C PHE A 35 -10.14 -7.14 4.50
N ARG A 36 -10.74 -8.31 4.68
CA ARG A 36 -10.72 -9.37 3.68
C ARG A 36 -12.04 -9.33 2.91
N PRO A 37 -12.01 -9.27 1.57
CA PRO A 37 -13.20 -9.33 0.75
C PRO A 37 -14.13 -10.50 1.11
N ASP A 38 -15.43 -10.22 1.22
CA ASP A 38 -16.43 -11.27 1.32
C ASP A 38 -16.68 -11.87 -0.07
N VAL A 39 -16.26 -13.13 -0.25
CA VAL A 39 -16.38 -13.86 -1.51
C VAL A 39 -17.82 -14.07 -1.98
N LYS A 40 -18.82 -13.85 -1.12
CA LYS A 40 -20.24 -13.90 -1.48
C LYS A 40 -20.79 -12.56 -1.97
N SER A 41 -20.06 -11.46 -1.76
CA SER A 41 -20.49 -10.13 -2.18
C SER A 41 -20.25 -9.90 -3.66
N ASP A 42 -21.21 -9.23 -4.33
CA ASP A 42 -21.12 -8.82 -5.73
C ASP A 42 -19.97 -7.84 -5.99
N SER A 43 -19.53 -7.12 -4.96
CA SER A 43 -18.42 -6.15 -5.04
C SER A 43 -17.10 -6.79 -5.47
N PHE A 44 -16.93 -8.11 -5.23
CA PHE A 44 -15.69 -8.82 -5.46
C PHE A 44 -15.80 -9.94 -6.51
N GLN A 45 -16.97 -10.07 -7.15
CA GLN A 45 -17.14 -10.96 -8.30
C GLN A 45 -16.49 -10.37 -9.55
N MET A 46 -16.30 -11.22 -10.57
CA MET A 46 -15.85 -10.77 -11.88
C MET A 46 -16.74 -9.62 -12.41
N PRO A 47 -16.17 -8.46 -12.79
CA PRO A 47 -16.92 -7.30 -13.24
C PRO A 47 -17.78 -7.62 -14.47
N LYS A 48 -19.09 -7.36 -14.37
CA LYS A 48 -20.04 -7.44 -15.51
C LYS A 48 -20.27 -6.07 -16.16
N THR A 49 -19.97 -5.00 -15.43
CA THR A 49 -20.09 -3.59 -15.83
C THR A 49 -18.71 -2.92 -15.73
N SER A 50 -18.63 -1.61 -16.01
CA SER A 50 -17.37 -0.85 -15.87
C SER A 50 -16.82 -0.87 -14.43
N MET A 51 -17.69 -0.83 -13.42
CA MET A 51 -17.33 -0.84 -12.01
C MET A 51 -18.28 -1.70 -11.18
N ASN A 52 -17.72 -2.47 -10.25
CA ASN A 52 -18.50 -3.14 -9.21
C ASN A 52 -18.93 -2.12 -8.16
N VAL A 53 -19.91 -2.53 -7.33
CA VAL A 53 -20.31 -1.76 -6.15
C VAL A 53 -19.09 -1.57 -5.24
N ALA A 54 -18.91 -0.35 -4.74
CA ALA A 54 -17.81 -0.04 -3.85
C ALA A 54 -17.94 -0.83 -2.54
N SER A 55 -16.81 -1.27 -1.99
CA SER A 55 -16.74 -1.90 -0.67
C SER A 55 -15.51 -1.40 0.06
N GLY A 56 -15.67 -1.17 1.36
CA GLY A 56 -14.70 -0.46 2.18
C GLY A 56 -14.99 -0.61 3.65
N ILE A 57 -14.56 0.39 4.43
CA ILE A 57 -14.63 0.37 5.89
C ILE A 57 -15.53 1.53 6.32
N PRO A 58 -16.83 1.28 6.60
CA PRO A 58 -17.78 2.37 6.87
C PRO A 58 -17.41 3.27 8.06
N LYS A 59 -16.64 2.75 9.03
CA LYS A 59 -16.20 3.46 10.23
C LYS A 59 -14.68 3.68 10.25
N PHE A 60 -14.09 3.96 9.08
CA PHE A 60 -12.64 4.04 8.92
C PHE A 60 -11.96 5.13 9.77
N CYS A 61 -12.52 6.33 9.79
CA CYS A 61 -12.01 7.45 10.58
C CYS A 61 -13.19 8.22 11.20
N PRO A 62 -13.19 8.47 12.52
CA PRO A 62 -14.21 9.32 13.14
C PRO A 62 -14.17 10.73 12.53
N LEU A 63 -15.30 11.18 11.97
CA LEU A 63 -15.39 12.51 11.36
C LEU A 63 -14.94 13.67 12.27
N PRO A 64 -15.27 13.69 13.60
CA PRO A 64 -14.80 14.77 14.49
C PRO A 64 -13.28 14.95 14.51
N MET A 65 -12.52 13.87 14.28
CA MET A 65 -11.05 13.90 14.24
C MET A 65 -10.52 14.67 13.03
N LEU A 66 -11.25 14.67 11.92
CA LEU A 66 -10.93 15.42 10.70
C LEU A 66 -11.45 16.87 10.76
N MET A 67 -12.53 17.10 11.51
CA MET A 67 -13.13 18.42 11.66
C MET A 67 -12.43 19.28 12.72
N GLN A 68 -11.59 18.68 13.58
CA GLN A 68 -10.85 19.42 14.59
C GLN A 68 -9.82 20.34 13.93
N ASP A 69 -9.82 21.61 14.34
CA ASP A 69 -8.81 22.58 13.93
C ASP A 69 -7.42 22.11 14.34
N GLY A 70 -6.47 22.24 13.42
CA GLY A 70 -5.08 21.82 13.64
C GLY A 70 -4.86 20.31 13.57
N ASN A 71 -5.84 19.50 13.14
CA ASN A 71 -5.63 18.07 12.90
C ASN A 71 -4.44 17.80 11.96
N ASN A 72 -3.86 16.61 12.08
CA ASN A 72 -2.67 16.25 11.31
C ASN A 72 -2.97 15.52 9.99
N TYR A 73 -4.23 15.24 9.68
CA TYR A 73 -4.62 14.42 8.52
C TYR A 73 -4.98 15.28 7.30
N ILE A 74 -5.39 16.52 7.52
CA ILE A 74 -5.71 17.51 6.49
C ILE A 74 -4.77 18.71 6.68
N LYS A 75 -3.91 18.96 5.70
CA LYS A 75 -3.04 20.15 5.63
C LYS A 75 -3.17 20.77 4.25
N SER A 76 -3.24 22.09 4.19
CA SER A 76 -3.40 22.83 2.94
C SER A 76 -4.55 22.29 2.07
N ASP A 77 -5.71 22.07 2.70
CA ASP A 77 -6.91 21.51 2.07
C ASP A 77 -6.69 20.16 1.36
N THR A 78 -5.71 19.38 1.81
CA THR A 78 -5.30 18.13 1.17
C THR A 78 -5.18 17.00 2.19
N MET A 79 -5.66 15.82 1.80
CA MET A 79 -5.60 14.57 2.55
C MET A 79 -5.01 13.46 1.66
N PHE A 80 -4.21 12.58 2.25
CA PHE A 80 -3.59 11.46 1.52
C PHE A 80 -4.12 10.12 2.04
N ILE A 81 -4.63 9.29 1.12
CA ILE A 81 -5.10 7.93 1.41
C ILE A 81 -4.32 6.96 0.53
N LYS A 82 -3.77 5.91 1.15
CA LYS A 82 -3.12 4.79 0.45
C LYS A 82 -3.96 3.53 0.60
N CYS A 83 -4.15 2.85 -0.52
CA CYS A 83 -4.74 1.51 -0.58
C CYS A 83 -3.64 0.51 -0.94
N ILE A 84 -3.56 -0.58 -0.20
CA ILE A 84 -2.58 -1.64 -0.39
C ILE A 84 -3.34 -2.96 -0.56
N VAL A 85 -3.01 -3.71 -1.61
CA VAL A 85 -3.53 -5.05 -1.83
C VAL A 85 -2.42 -6.06 -1.53
N ASP A 86 -2.70 -6.99 -0.63
CA ASP A 86 -1.75 -8.05 -0.26
C ASP A 86 -1.86 -9.23 -1.22
N PHE A 87 -0.91 -9.30 -2.15
CA PHE A 87 -0.75 -10.40 -3.09
C PHE A 87 0.10 -11.54 -2.52
N GLY A 88 0.43 -11.58 -1.22
CA GLY A 88 1.24 -12.63 -0.61
C GLY A 88 0.63 -14.04 -0.72
N GLU A 89 -0.69 -14.14 -0.91
CA GLU A 89 -1.40 -15.39 -1.16
C GLU A 89 -1.29 -15.87 -2.62
N ILE A 90 -0.73 -15.05 -3.50
CA ILE A 90 -0.39 -15.48 -4.86
C ILE A 90 0.78 -16.48 -4.79
N PRO A 91 0.70 -17.65 -5.47
CA PRO A 91 1.81 -18.59 -5.53
C PRO A 91 3.10 -17.88 -5.93
N LYS A 92 4.15 -18.02 -5.12
CA LYS A 92 5.45 -17.35 -5.33
C LYS A 92 6.02 -17.56 -6.74
N MET A 93 5.64 -18.66 -7.39
CA MET A 93 6.02 -19.01 -8.76
C MET A 93 5.55 -17.99 -9.81
N ILE A 94 4.43 -17.28 -9.59
CA ILE A 94 3.93 -16.30 -10.56
C ILE A 94 4.32 -14.85 -10.24
N LEU A 95 4.97 -14.60 -9.09
CA LEU A 95 5.44 -13.26 -8.70
C LEU A 95 6.40 -12.59 -9.71
N PRO A 96 7.31 -13.32 -10.40
CA PRO A 96 8.14 -12.72 -11.44
C PRO A 96 7.31 -12.16 -12.60
N TYR A 97 6.18 -12.80 -12.91
CA TYR A 97 5.30 -12.45 -14.02
C TYR A 97 4.39 -11.26 -13.67
N THR A 98 4.10 -11.03 -12.38
CA THR A 98 3.24 -9.93 -11.91
C THR A 98 4.02 -8.65 -11.55
N LEU A 99 5.32 -8.74 -11.32
CA LEU A 99 6.18 -7.61 -10.90
C LEU A 99 6.92 -6.92 -12.07
N SER A 100 6.46 -7.06 -13.31
CA SER A 100 7.14 -6.51 -14.49
C SER A 100 8.59 -7.00 -14.66
N LEU A 101 8.91 -8.24 -14.26
CA LEU A 101 10.14 -8.88 -14.72
C LEU A 101 9.84 -9.50 -16.09
N ASN A 102 10.50 -9.00 -17.13
CA ASN A 102 10.27 -9.43 -18.51
C ASN A 102 10.76 -10.88 -18.66
N ILE A 103 9.81 -11.82 -18.82
CA ILE A 103 10.04 -13.28 -18.77
C ILE A 103 10.93 -13.78 -19.93
N GLY A 104 11.06 -12.99 -21.00
CA GLY A 104 11.92 -13.29 -22.15
C GLY A 104 13.43 -13.11 -21.92
N LEU A 105 13.86 -12.68 -20.73
CA LEU A 105 15.28 -12.45 -20.45
C LEU A 105 15.97 -13.73 -19.92
N PRO A 106 17.21 -14.03 -20.33
CA PRO A 106 17.98 -15.13 -19.78
C PRO A 106 18.07 -15.10 -18.25
N ASP A 107 18.06 -16.27 -17.60
CA ASP A 107 18.00 -16.45 -16.15
C ASP A 107 19.05 -15.62 -15.36
N TYR A 108 20.24 -15.42 -15.93
CA TYR A 108 21.28 -14.61 -15.29
C TYR A 108 20.92 -13.11 -15.20
N ILE A 109 20.20 -12.57 -16.19
CA ILE A 109 19.70 -11.19 -16.19
C ILE A 109 18.60 -11.05 -15.14
N GLN A 110 17.66 -12.00 -15.08
CA GLN A 110 16.58 -11.99 -14.08
C GLN A 110 17.15 -12.01 -12.65
N LYS A 111 18.12 -12.91 -12.39
CA LYS A 111 18.82 -13.00 -11.10
C LYS A 111 19.56 -11.70 -10.76
N HIS A 112 20.17 -11.05 -11.75
CA HIS A 112 20.83 -9.76 -11.55
C HIS A 112 19.83 -8.67 -11.18
N MET A 113 18.72 -8.54 -11.93
CA MET A 113 17.67 -7.56 -11.66
C MET A 113 17.04 -7.74 -10.28
N ILE A 114 16.73 -8.99 -9.89
CA ILE A 114 16.21 -9.31 -8.56
C ILE A 114 17.20 -8.91 -7.47
N LYS A 115 18.49 -9.26 -7.62
CA LYS A 115 19.54 -8.87 -6.66
C LYS A 115 19.68 -7.35 -6.55
N THR A 116 19.62 -6.64 -7.68
CA THR A 116 19.73 -5.18 -7.72
C THR A 116 18.52 -4.51 -7.05
N GLU A 117 17.31 -5.00 -7.29
CA GLU A 117 16.10 -4.47 -6.66
C GLU A 117 16.05 -4.74 -5.15
N ILE A 118 16.48 -5.92 -4.69
CA ILE A 118 16.62 -6.24 -3.27
C ILE A 118 17.64 -5.30 -2.62
N LYS A 119 18.81 -5.09 -3.25
CA LYS A 119 19.82 -4.14 -2.76
C LYS A 119 19.27 -2.73 -2.67
N ARG A 120 18.56 -2.25 -3.70
CA ARG A 120 17.94 -0.92 -3.73
C ARG A 120 16.95 -0.74 -2.58
N ARG A 121 16.08 -1.72 -2.33
CA ARG A 121 15.12 -1.68 -1.21
C ARG A 121 15.81 -1.70 0.15
N ASN A 122 16.85 -2.52 0.29
CA ASN A 122 17.63 -2.56 1.52
C ASN A 122 18.36 -1.24 1.79
N GLN A 123 18.90 -0.59 0.75
CA GLN A 123 19.52 0.73 0.85
C GLN A 123 18.51 1.82 1.23
N LEU A 124 17.29 1.76 0.67
CA LEU A 124 16.21 2.67 1.05
C LEU A 124 15.76 2.48 2.51
N SER A 125 15.78 1.25 3.03
CA SER A 125 15.53 1.01 4.46
C SER A 125 16.67 1.48 5.36
N SER A 126 17.91 1.53 4.88
CA SER A 126 19.08 1.99 5.65
C SER A 126 19.26 3.51 5.64
N GLN A 127 18.78 4.23 4.62
CA GLN A 127 18.84 5.70 4.57
C GLN A 127 17.82 6.37 5.52
N SER A 128 16.72 5.69 5.87
CA SER A 128 15.74 6.19 6.85
C SER A 128 16.21 6.13 8.31
N GLN A 129 17.43 5.60 8.59
CA GLN A 129 18.01 5.52 9.94
C GLN A 129 19.21 6.45 10.17
N THR A 130 19.59 7.30 9.20
CA THR A 130 20.74 8.23 9.33
C THR A 130 20.34 9.68 9.05
N ILE A 131 19.46 10.22 9.89
CA ILE A 131 19.45 11.67 10.17
C ILE A 131 19.67 11.81 11.67
N ASN A 132 20.95 11.98 12.04
CA ASN A 132 21.41 12.28 13.39
C ASN A 132 20.92 13.67 13.84
N LEU A 133 20.49 13.77 15.10
CA LEU A 133 20.45 15.03 15.85
C LEU A 133 21.88 15.58 15.96
N PRO A 134 22.12 16.89 15.76
CA PRO A 134 23.36 17.51 16.21
C PRO A 134 23.31 17.78 17.72
N SER A 135 24.41 17.43 18.37
CA SER A 135 24.78 17.74 19.75
C SER A 135 25.15 19.21 19.94
N THR A 136 24.44 19.93 20.82
CA THR A 136 24.90 21.06 21.68
C THR A 136 23.69 21.54 22.50
N PHE A 137 23.72 21.67 23.82
CA PHE A 137 24.30 22.80 24.55
C PHE A 137 24.43 22.51 26.07
N GLN A 138 25.40 23.22 26.68
CA GLN A 138 25.80 23.28 28.08
C GLN A 138 24.75 23.84 29.06
N SER A 139 24.87 23.37 30.32
CA SER A 139 24.78 24.04 31.64
C SER A 139 23.68 25.05 31.99
N CYS A 140 22.91 24.73 33.05
CA CYS A 140 22.41 25.55 34.19
C CYS A 140 21.51 24.58 35.02
N GLU A 141 21.58 24.40 36.34
CA GLU A 141 21.97 25.22 37.50
C GLU A 141 22.94 24.49 38.45
#